data_AF-A0A538HV82-F1
#
_entry.id   AF-A0A538HV82-F1
#
_cell.length_a   1.000
_cell.length_b   1.000
_cell.length_c   1.000
_cell.angle_alpha   90.00
_cell.angle_beta   90.00
_cell.angle_gamma   90.00
#
_symmetry.space_group_name_H-M   'P 1'
#
loop_
_entity.id
_entity.type
_entity.pdbx_description
1 polymer ?
#
loop_
_entity_poly.entity_id
_entity_poly.type
_entity_poly.pdbx_seq_one_letter_code
_entity_poly.pdbx_strand_id
1 'polypeptide(L)'
;MNGDGRTRARLLAFGDTGSTFGGTFTLCRRLAALAALLLLVLAVGAAAPARAASTTNQSQCIGHHPQEYVWYTSSCTGHDEPELDPVSTKAGSAQDLTWTVVLPTDGTTRVDAVGPTFWIGGTVTDPNSRFGQAFLELQFYPNSVVTNCASGGGYNVTYSANTYSACSPAWEVSKTGNSESAAFNAMLTDSATGGPLLMHAGDTITDHQYVTRAADGMHITVTDVTTGHAGTIVLDTQTHGPLMPAFSEQKLGNALGWGLVDDAPNSLVWEIGHTSPFVTPGSQFCLPGSAAKPPCYSYDVPTWLGFQPLQIKGVTFADGSVARSWSVVSDYGGRAEVDQSCGAANYGTPFCSYPWYSFNSADNAFTYGGDYPGTKDDFGQALQFQQTKSCPGPRGLNTTYCSTVIR
;
A
#
# COMPACT_ATOMS: atom_id res chain seq x y z
N MET A 1 60.13 33.11 -47.18
CA MET A 1 60.39 32.72 -45.79
C MET A 1 60.29 31.19 -45.77
N ASN A 2 61.41 30.50 -46.02
CA ASN A 2 62.27 29.81 -45.03
C ASN A 2 61.46 28.83 -44.18
N GLY A 3 61.72 27.51 -44.08
CA GLY A 3 62.71 26.55 -44.59
C GLY A 3 62.22 25.16 -44.07
N ASP A 4 62.24 24.09 -44.87
CA ASP A 4 63.32 23.08 -45.04
C ASP A 4 63.48 22.06 -43.88
N GLY A 5 63.71 20.79 -44.25
CA GLY A 5 64.15 19.68 -43.38
C GLY A 5 63.24 18.43 -43.42
N ARG A 6 63.23 17.64 -44.50
CA ARG A 6 64.05 16.42 -44.78
C ARG A 6 64.07 15.33 -43.69
N THR A 7 64.22 14.01 -43.91
CA THR A 7 64.04 12.96 -44.96
C THR A 7 64.60 11.65 -44.33
N ARG A 8 64.17 10.46 -44.81
CA ARG A 8 64.84 9.11 -44.87
C ARG A 8 64.26 8.06 -43.90
N ALA A 9 63.58 6.99 -44.33
CA ALA A 9 63.82 5.91 -45.31
C ALA A 9 64.77 4.79 -44.82
N ARG A 10 64.24 3.55 -44.67
CA ARG A 10 64.79 2.33 -45.29
C ARG A 10 63.87 1.11 -45.14
N LEU A 11 63.51 0.58 -46.30
CA LEU A 11 63.06 -0.79 -46.58
C LEU A 11 64.30 -1.70 -46.63
N LEU A 12 64.19 -2.99 -46.27
CA LEU A 12 64.69 -4.13 -47.06
C LEU A 12 64.34 -5.47 -46.39
N ALA A 13 63.86 -6.38 -47.23
CA ALA A 13 63.48 -7.77 -46.98
C ALA A 13 64.69 -8.72 -46.99
N PHE A 14 64.49 -9.97 -46.54
CA PHE A 14 65.06 -11.27 -46.94
C PHE A 14 64.69 -12.25 -45.81
N GLY A 15 64.32 -13.51 -45.99
CA GLY A 15 64.32 -14.41 -47.13
C GLY A 15 63.91 -15.79 -46.61
N ASP A 16 63.28 -16.54 -47.50
CA ASP A 16 62.68 -17.86 -47.37
C ASP A 16 63.71 -18.98 -47.10
N THR A 17 63.24 -20.14 -46.62
CA THR A 17 63.54 -21.51 -47.11
C THR A 17 63.40 -22.59 -46.03
N GLY A 18 62.60 -23.62 -46.35
CA GLY A 18 63.15 -24.98 -46.42
C GLY A 18 62.83 -25.98 -45.31
N SER A 19 61.83 -26.82 -45.59
CA SER A 19 61.50 -28.09 -44.93
C SER A 19 62.64 -29.12 -44.92
N THR A 20 62.67 -30.07 -43.95
CA THR A 20 62.51 -31.52 -44.21
C THR A 20 62.63 -32.44 -42.97
N PHE A 21 61.73 -33.45 -42.93
CA PHE A 21 61.84 -34.85 -42.45
C PHE A 21 61.98 -35.27 -40.96
N GLY A 22 61.10 -36.22 -40.59
CA GLY A 22 61.24 -37.24 -39.53
C GLY A 22 60.70 -36.82 -38.16
N GLY A 23 59.86 -37.54 -37.42
CA GLY A 23 59.48 -38.94 -37.42
C GLY A 23 59.36 -39.38 -35.94
N THR A 24 58.16 -39.85 -35.56
CA THR A 24 57.85 -40.77 -34.45
C THR A 24 57.92 -40.33 -32.96
N PHE A 25 56.73 -40.41 -32.33
CA PHE A 25 56.42 -40.87 -30.97
C PHE A 25 56.96 -40.15 -29.72
N THR A 26 56.10 -39.35 -29.06
CA THR A 26 55.67 -39.55 -27.65
C THR A 26 54.47 -38.63 -27.40
N LEU A 27 53.23 -39.12 -27.48
CA LEU A 27 52.44 -39.68 -26.37
C LEU A 27 52.46 -38.80 -25.10
N CYS A 28 51.27 -38.35 -24.71
CA CYS A 28 50.90 -37.47 -23.58
C CYS A 28 50.73 -35.98 -23.94
N ARG A 29 49.50 -35.48 -23.66
CA ARG A 29 49.06 -34.07 -23.62
C ARG A 29 48.30 -33.49 -24.82
N ARG A 30 47.39 -34.22 -25.49
CA ARG A 30 46.29 -33.58 -26.25
C ARG A 30 45.02 -34.44 -26.32
N LEU A 31 44.43 -34.77 -25.16
CA LEU A 31 43.07 -35.34 -25.06
C LEU A 31 42.40 -34.81 -23.78
N ALA A 32 42.24 -33.48 -23.67
CA ALA A 32 41.51 -32.85 -22.56
C ALA A 32 40.85 -31.52 -22.96
N ALA A 33 40.53 -31.30 -24.24
CA ALA A 33 40.00 -30.01 -24.68
C ALA A 33 38.93 -30.08 -25.79
N LEU A 34 38.28 -31.23 -26.00
CA LEU A 34 37.23 -31.38 -27.02
C LEU A 34 36.16 -32.44 -26.63
N ALA A 35 35.86 -32.54 -25.34
CA ALA A 35 34.76 -33.36 -24.81
C ALA A 35 34.02 -32.65 -23.65
N ALA A 36 33.89 -31.33 -23.74
CA ALA A 36 33.14 -30.50 -22.79
C ALA A 36 32.26 -29.45 -23.50
N LEU A 37 31.84 -29.73 -24.74
CA LEU A 37 30.96 -28.86 -25.54
C LEU A 37 29.76 -29.61 -26.14
N LEU A 38 29.40 -30.76 -25.57
CA LEU A 38 28.24 -31.55 -25.96
C LEU A 38 27.60 -32.16 -24.71
N LEU A 39 26.85 -31.36 -23.96
CA LEU A 39 25.79 -31.73 -22.99
C LEU A 39 25.51 -30.53 -22.08
N LEU A 40 25.02 -29.42 -22.66
CA LEU A 40 24.22 -28.45 -21.92
C LEU A 40 23.10 -27.89 -22.83
N VAL A 41 22.42 -28.80 -23.54
CA VAL A 41 21.04 -28.59 -23.96
C VAL A 41 20.18 -29.03 -22.78
N LEU A 42 20.24 -28.27 -21.68
CA LEU A 42 19.28 -28.37 -20.59
C LEU A 42 18.22 -27.31 -20.86
N ALA A 43 17.10 -27.79 -21.39
CA ALA A 43 15.79 -27.19 -21.41
C ALA A 43 15.74 -25.70 -21.00
N VAL A 44 15.71 -24.82 -22.01
CA VAL A 44 14.84 -23.66 -21.92
C VAL A 44 13.42 -24.21 -21.94
N GLY A 45 13.01 -24.80 -20.81
CA GLY A 45 11.62 -24.82 -20.46
C GLY A 45 11.26 -23.36 -20.37
N ALA A 46 10.58 -22.84 -21.39
CA ALA A 46 9.56 -21.85 -21.13
C ALA A 46 8.75 -22.46 -19.99
N ALA A 47 9.06 -22.04 -18.76
CA ALA A 47 8.12 -22.19 -17.67
C ALA A 47 6.90 -21.47 -18.20
N ALA A 48 5.94 -22.24 -18.73
CA ALA A 48 4.57 -21.79 -18.80
C ALA A 48 4.31 -21.07 -17.49
N PRO A 49 3.72 -19.86 -17.50
CA PRO A 49 3.51 -19.11 -16.28
C PRO A 49 2.96 -20.10 -15.27
N ALA A 50 3.72 -20.36 -14.21
CA ALA A 50 3.21 -21.16 -13.13
C ALA A 50 1.93 -20.43 -12.75
N ARG A 51 0.79 -21.05 -13.05
CA ARG A 51 -0.49 -20.62 -12.51
C ARG A 51 -0.34 -20.83 -11.00
N ALA A 52 0.31 -19.90 -10.34
CA ALA A 52 -0.04 -19.50 -9.01
C ALA A 52 -1.41 -18.84 -9.17
N ALA A 53 -2.44 -19.66 -9.34
CA ALA A 53 -3.71 -19.28 -8.80
C ALA A 53 -3.42 -18.99 -7.33
N SER A 54 -3.69 -17.77 -6.88
CA SER A 54 -4.13 -17.61 -5.51
C SER A 54 -5.32 -18.56 -5.35
N THR A 55 -5.05 -19.78 -4.87
CA THR A 55 -6.06 -20.79 -4.56
C THR A 55 -6.71 -20.51 -3.21
N THR A 56 -6.33 -19.41 -2.55
CA THR A 56 -7.02 -18.94 -1.37
C THR A 56 -8.28 -18.24 -1.84
N ASN A 57 -9.36 -19.03 -1.97
CA ASN A 57 -10.75 -18.57 -1.82
C ASN A 57 -10.91 -17.92 -0.42
N GLN A 58 -10.18 -16.84 -0.13
CA GLN A 58 -10.23 -16.19 1.15
C GLN A 58 -11.45 -15.28 1.17
N SER A 59 -12.52 -15.78 1.77
CA SER A 59 -13.57 -14.95 2.34
C SER A 59 -13.08 -14.27 3.62
N GLN A 60 -11.89 -13.65 3.58
CA GLN A 60 -11.36 -12.87 4.69
C GLN A 60 -11.68 -11.41 4.42
N CYS A 61 -12.26 -10.77 5.42
CA CYS A 61 -12.56 -9.36 5.47
C CYS A 61 -11.51 -8.74 6.38
N ILE A 62 -11.02 -7.58 5.99
CA ILE A 62 -10.09 -6.83 6.81
C ILE A 62 -10.78 -5.49 7.08
N GLY A 63 -11.15 -5.29 8.35
CA GLY A 63 -12.05 -4.21 8.77
C GLY A 63 -11.45 -3.35 9.86
N HIS A 64 -11.92 -2.11 9.93
CA HIS A 64 -11.45 -1.05 10.82
C HIS A 64 -11.38 -1.48 12.29
N HIS A 65 -10.31 -1.13 13.00
CA HIS A 65 -10.15 -1.53 14.40
C HIS A 65 -11.10 -0.77 15.34
N PRO A 66 -12.08 -1.46 15.95
CA PRO A 66 -13.10 -0.77 16.70
C PRO A 66 -12.76 -0.75 18.18
N GLN A 67 -13.49 0.06 18.95
CA GLN A 67 -13.41 0.03 20.40
C GLN A 67 -13.73 -1.37 20.96
N GLU A 68 -13.18 -1.69 22.14
CA GLU A 68 -13.18 -3.00 22.82
C GLU A 68 -14.56 -3.70 22.99
N TYR A 69 -15.65 -2.98 22.79
CA TYR A 69 -17.00 -3.55 22.86
C TYR A 69 -17.53 -4.08 21.52
N VAL A 70 -16.85 -3.82 20.41
CA VAL A 70 -17.18 -4.31 19.06
C VAL A 70 -16.31 -5.52 18.74
N TRP A 71 -16.87 -6.49 18.02
CA TRP A 71 -16.14 -7.65 17.54
C TRP A 71 -16.39 -7.85 16.05
N TYR A 72 -15.36 -8.33 15.35
CA TYR A 72 -15.47 -8.67 13.95
C TYR A 72 -16.40 -9.88 13.74
N THR A 73 -17.16 -9.89 12.64
CA THR A 73 -17.82 -11.13 12.20
C THR A 73 -16.80 -12.23 11.94
N SER A 74 -17.25 -13.49 12.03
CA SER A 74 -16.40 -14.65 11.78
C SER A 74 -15.66 -14.52 10.44
N SER A 75 -14.36 -14.85 10.44
CA SER A 75 -13.40 -14.70 9.33
C SER A 75 -12.94 -13.30 8.97
N CYS A 76 -13.43 -12.26 9.66
CA CYS A 76 -12.83 -10.93 9.60
C CYS A 76 -11.75 -10.77 10.68
N THR A 77 -10.69 -10.04 10.37
CA THR A 77 -9.69 -9.56 11.32
C THR A 77 -9.53 -8.08 11.13
N GLY A 78 -9.45 -7.31 12.21
CA GLY A 78 -8.85 -5.99 12.12
C GLY A 78 -7.38 -6.03 12.47
N HIS A 79 -6.78 -4.86 12.49
CA HIS A 79 -5.36 -4.68 12.53
C HIS A 79 -5.06 -3.22 12.82
N ASP A 80 -3.79 -2.88 12.68
CA ASP A 80 -3.28 -1.56 12.95
C ASP A 80 -3.31 -0.71 11.68
N GLU A 81 -3.77 0.52 11.86
CA GLU A 81 -4.19 1.47 10.84
C GLU A 81 -3.53 2.83 11.11
N PRO A 82 -2.25 3.00 10.72
CA PRO A 82 -1.57 4.29 10.70
C PRO A 82 -2.21 5.24 9.67
N GLU A 83 -2.86 6.29 10.16
CA GLU A 83 -3.62 7.24 9.35
C GLU A 83 -2.87 8.53 9.07
N LEU A 84 -3.13 9.10 7.89
CA LEU A 84 -2.77 10.47 7.52
C LEU A 84 -4.03 11.21 7.07
N ASP A 85 -4.41 12.25 7.80
CA ASP A 85 -5.66 12.97 7.57
C ASP A 85 -5.38 14.41 7.10
N PRO A 86 -6.01 14.88 6.00
CA PRO A 86 -5.89 16.25 5.53
C PRO A 86 -6.80 17.15 6.37
N VAL A 87 -6.26 18.08 7.17
CA VAL A 87 -7.08 18.91 8.08
C VAL A 87 -7.57 20.19 7.39
N SER A 88 -8.88 20.45 7.46
CA SER A 88 -9.56 21.64 6.97
C SER A 88 -10.85 21.94 7.74
N THR A 89 -11.00 23.18 8.19
CA THR A 89 -12.24 23.68 8.84
C THR A 89 -13.21 24.30 7.84
N LYS A 90 -13.03 24.06 6.54
CA LYS A 90 -13.93 24.61 5.52
C LYS A 90 -15.15 23.71 5.38
N ALA A 91 -16.33 24.32 5.40
CA ALA A 91 -17.57 23.58 5.12
C ALA A 91 -17.50 22.88 3.75
N GLY A 92 -17.87 21.61 3.72
CA GLY A 92 -17.82 20.76 2.53
C GLY A 92 -16.47 20.07 2.31
N SER A 93 -15.42 20.36 3.10
CA SER A 93 -14.10 19.73 2.93
C SER A 93 -14.10 18.22 3.15
N ALA A 94 -15.07 17.67 3.90
CA ALA A 94 -15.28 16.23 4.05
C ALA A 94 -16.29 15.63 3.07
N GLN A 95 -16.89 16.46 2.21
CA GLN A 95 -17.95 16.07 1.29
C GLN A 95 -17.55 16.14 -0.17
N ASP A 96 -16.41 16.77 -0.47
CA ASP A 96 -15.84 16.91 -1.80
C ASP A 96 -14.34 17.21 -1.65
N LEU A 97 -13.54 16.15 -1.84
CA LEU A 97 -12.09 16.19 -1.79
C LEU A 97 -11.48 15.24 -2.81
N THR A 98 -10.32 15.61 -3.33
CA THR A 98 -9.54 14.80 -4.26
C THR A 98 -8.16 14.54 -3.70
N TRP A 99 -7.85 13.27 -3.48
CA TRP A 99 -6.50 12.80 -3.22
C TRP A 99 -5.72 12.69 -4.52
N THR A 100 -4.43 13.02 -4.50
CA THR A 100 -3.51 12.73 -5.60
C THR A 100 -2.35 11.92 -5.06
N VAL A 101 -2.16 10.71 -5.60
CA VAL A 101 -1.10 9.81 -5.16
C VAL A 101 -0.35 9.20 -6.34
N VAL A 102 0.93 8.88 -6.13
CA VAL A 102 1.71 8.03 -7.04
C VAL A 102 1.82 6.65 -6.42
N LEU A 103 1.37 5.63 -7.15
CA LEU A 103 1.34 4.26 -6.65
C LEU A 103 2.75 3.74 -6.38
N PRO A 104 2.97 3.01 -5.26
CA PRO A 104 4.27 2.44 -4.94
C PRO A 104 4.72 1.45 -6.02
N THR A 105 6.00 1.15 -6.04
CA THR A 105 6.59 0.22 -7.02
C THR A 105 7.48 -0.79 -6.34
N ASP A 106 7.32 -2.06 -6.67
CA ASP A 106 8.19 -3.13 -6.18
C ASP A 106 9.67 -2.78 -6.39
N GLY A 107 10.52 -3.21 -5.46
CA GLY A 107 11.98 -3.09 -5.55
C GLY A 107 12.67 -4.39 -5.18
N THR A 108 13.60 -4.32 -4.23
CA THR A 108 14.15 -5.52 -3.57
C THR A 108 13.11 -6.26 -2.72
N THR A 109 12.07 -5.54 -2.30
CA THR A 109 10.88 -6.08 -1.64
C THR A 109 9.66 -5.83 -2.51
N ARG A 110 8.66 -6.72 -2.48
CA ARG A 110 7.34 -6.45 -3.05
C ARG A 110 6.52 -5.56 -2.12
N VAL A 111 5.69 -4.69 -2.67
CA VAL A 111 4.79 -3.83 -1.89
C VAL A 111 3.79 -4.66 -1.08
N ASP A 112 3.25 -5.74 -1.66
CA ASP A 112 2.30 -6.63 -0.95
C ASP A 112 2.91 -7.38 0.24
N ALA A 113 4.23 -7.32 0.44
CA ALA A 113 4.88 -8.01 1.54
C ALA A 113 4.64 -7.32 2.89
N VAL A 114 4.48 -5.99 2.91
CA VAL A 114 4.31 -5.19 4.13
C VAL A 114 2.86 -4.94 4.54
N GLY A 115 1.91 -5.35 3.70
CA GLY A 115 0.49 -5.23 3.97
C GLY A 115 -0.33 -5.66 2.74
N PRO A 116 -1.56 -6.16 2.95
CA PRO A 116 -2.42 -6.62 1.87
C PRO A 116 -3.07 -5.47 1.09
N THR A 117 -3.19 -4.28 1.66
CA THR A 117 -3.77 -3.10 1.02
C THR A 117 -3.31 -1.80 1.68
N PHE A 118 -3.59 -0.69 1.02
CA PHE A 118 -3.75 0.62 1.64
C PHE A 118 -5.11 1.15 1.17
N TRP A 119 -5.72 2.05 1.93
CA TRP A 119 -7.05 2.55 1.59
C TRP A 119 -7.17 4.06 1.75
N ILE A 120 -8.15 4.63 1.06
CA ILE A 120 -8.59 6.02 1.23
C ILE A 120 -10.08 5.97 1.56
N GLY A 121 -10.48 6.59 2.65
CA GLY A 121 -11.74 6.22 3.28
C GLY A 121 -12.14 7.17 4.36
N GLY A 122 -13.32 6.95 4.95
CA GLY A 122 -13.83 7.84 5.95
C GLY A 122 -15.22 7.50 6.50
N THR A 123 -15.66 8.29 7.47
CA THR A 123 -16.96 8.08 8.13
C THR A 123 -18.12 8.49 7.23
N VAL A 124 -19.01 7.54 6.94
CA VAL A 124 -20.26 7.74 6.21
C VAL A 124 -21.48 7.51 7.11
N THR A 125 -22.63 8.03 6.73
CA THR A 125 -23.90 7.81 7.41
C THR A 125 -24.40 6.41 7.08
N ASP A 126 -24.82 5.68 8.09
CA ASP A 126 -25.62 4.48 7.90
C ASP A 126 -26.73 4.47 8.95
N PRO A 127 -28.00 4.71 8.54
CA PRO A 127 -29.10 4.74 9.48
C PRO A 127 -29.34 3.41 10.15
N ASN A 128 -28.79 2.28 9.69
CA ASN A 128 -28.92 0.94 10.28
C ASN A 128 -27.76 0.55 11.20
N SER A 129 -26.68 1.32 11.20
CA SER A 129 -25.51 1.12 12.05
C SER A 129 -25.63 1.84 13.40
N ARG A 130 -24.80 1.43 14.36
CA ARG A 130 -24.59 2.12 15.62
C ARG A 130 -24.08 3.54 15.36
N PHE A 131 -24.52 4.49 16.18
CA PHE A 131 -24.28 5.93 16.01
C PHE A 131 -24.79 6.52 14.68
N GLY A 132 -25.49 5.74 13.85
CA GLY A 132 -25.88 6.20 12.51
C GLY A 132 -24.69 6.30 11.55
N GLN A 133 -23.60 5.57 11.82
CA GLN A 133 -22.32 5.71 11.12
C GLN A 133 -21.77 4.36 10.65
N ALA A 134 -21.26 4.33 9.42
CA ALA A 134 -20.42 3.29 8.87
C ALA A 134 -19.06 3.88 8.47
N PHE A 135 -18.10 3.04 8.13
CA PHE A 135 -16.75 3.44 7.77
C PHE A 135 -16.39 2.91 6.38
N LEU A 136 -16.20 3.82 5.43
CA LEU A 136 -15.83 3.52 4.05
C LEU A 136 -14.33 3.31 3.96
N GLU A 137 -13.89 2.29 3.23
CA GLU A 137 -12.50 2.09 2.81
C GLU A 137 -12.47 1.80 1.31
N LEU A 138 -11.85 2.66 0.50
CA LEU A 138 -11.46 2.29 -0.87
C LEU A 138 -10.11 1.59 -0.81
N GLN A 139 -10.13 0.26 -0.75
CA GLN A 139 -8.95 -0.61 -0.58
C GLN A 139 -8.25 -0.87 -1.93
N PHE A 140 -7.01 -0.42 -2.06
CA PHE A 140 -6.15 -0.67 -3.22
C PHE A 140 -5.21 -1.85 -2.93
N TYR A 141 -5.32 -2.92 -3.73
CA TYR A 141 -4.52 -4.13 -3.51
C TYR A 141 -3.23 -4.08 -4.35
N PRO A 142 -2.04 -3.97 -3.75
CA PRO A 142 -0.78 -4.08 -4.47
C PRO A 142 -0.59 -5.47 -5.07
N ASN A 143 0.10 -5.51 -6.21
CA ASN A 143 0.43 -6.72 -6.93
C ASN A 143 -0.76 -7.64 -7.22
N SER A 144 -1.93 -7.05 -7.48
CA SER A 144 -3.21 -7.76 -7.48
C SER A 144 -4.16 -7.28 -8.58
N VAL A 145 -4.86 -8.25 -9.18
CA VAL A 145 -6.08 -8.04 -9.95
C VAL A 145 -7.26 -8.60 -9.15
N VAL A 146 -8.18 -7.73 -8.75
CA VAL A 146 -9.43 -8.10 -8.09
C VAL A 146 -10.30 -8.88 -9.08
N THR A 147 -10.79 -10.02 -8.62
CA THR A 147 -11.72 -10.89 -9.36
C THR A 147 -13.13 -10.86 -8.78
N ASN A 148 -13.29 -10.47 -7.52
CA ASN A 148 -14.58 -10.34 -6.85
C ASN A 148 -14.47 -9.48 -5.57
N CYS A 149 -15.48 -8.66 -5.30
CA CYS A 149 -15.69 -8.00 -4.01
C CYS A 149 -17.02 -8.54 -3.44
N ALA A 150 -16.95 -9.36 -2.40
CA ALA A 150 -18.09 -10.06 -1.83
C ALA A 150 -18.89 -9.17 -0.85
N SER A 151 -20.19 -9.44 -0.72
CA SER A 151 -21.11 -8.65 0.11
C SER A 151 -20.79 -8.59 1.61
N GLY A 152 -19.85 -9.40 2.11
CA GLY A 152 -19.35 -9.36 3.49
C GLY A 152 -18.07 -8.55 3.65
N GLY A 153 -17.74 -7.68 2.70
CA GLY A 153 -16.49 -6.90 2.68
C GLY A 153 -15.26 -7.69 2.24
N GLY A 154 -15.37 -9.01 2.05
CA GLY A 154 -14.28 -9.83 1.55
C GLY A 154 -13.95 -9.58 0.08
N TYR A 155 -12.74 -9.98 -0.33
CA TYR A 155 -12.22 -9.79 -1.69
C TYR A 155 -11.52 -11.07 -2.20
N ASN A 156 -11.48 -11.23 -3.52
CA ASN A 156 -10.66 -12.27 -4.16
C ASN A 156 -9.70 -11.63 -5.16
N VAL A 157 -8.42 -11.93 -5.05
CA VAL A 157 -7.37 -11.37 -5.93
C VAL A 157 -6.53 -12.45 -6.58
N THR A 158 -6.05 -12.16 -7.79
CA THR A 158 -4.99 -12.92 -8.45
C THR A 158 -3.72 -12.09 -8.52
N TYR A 159 -2.57 -12.72 -8.28
CA TYR A 159 -1.27 -12.05 -8.33
C TYR A 159 -0.99 -11.48 -9.73
N SER A 160 -0.61 -10.21 -9.77
CA SER A 160 -0.09 -9.53 -10.95
C SER A 160 0.90 -8.47 -10.50
N ALA A 161 2.20 -8.72 -10.70
CA ALA A 161 3.26 -7.83 -10.23
C ALA A 161 3.09 -6.40 -10.77
N ASN A 162 3.28 -5.41 -9.90
CA ASN A 162 3.15 -3.98 -10.15
C ASN A 162 1.77 -3.57 -10.72
N THR A 163 0.72 -4.34 -10.44
CA THR A 163 -0.67 -4.01 -10.78
C THR A 163 -1.47 -3.73 -9.51
N TYR A 164 -2.38 -2.77 -9.61
CA TYR A 164 -3.30 -2.37 -8.55
C TYR A 164 -4.73 -2.43 -9.08
N SER A 165 -5.65 -2.85 -8.22
CA SER A 165 -7.09 -2.79 -8.42
C SER A 165 -7.76 -2.71 -7.05
N ALA A 166 -9.05 -2.37 -7.01
CA ALA A 166 -9.68 -1.98 -5.74
C ALA A 166 -11.07 -2.58 -5.50
N CYS A 167 -11.36 -2.81 -4.22
CA CYS A 167 -12.70 -2.97 -3.67
C CYS A 167 -13.00 -1.80 -2.74
N SER A 168 -14.28 -1.57 -2.45
CA SER A 168 -14.70 -0.49 -1.56
C SER A 168 -15.72 -0.99 -0.56
N PRO A 169 -15.32 -1.67 0.52
CA PRO A 169 -16.21 -1.98 1.62
C PRO A 169 -16.64 -0.71 2.38
N ALA A 170 -17.83 -0.74 2.96
CA ALA A 170 -18.21 0.15 4.05
C ALA A 170 -18.65 -0.69 5.26
N TRP A 171 -17.97 -0.53 6.38
CA TRP A 171 -18.15 -1.31 7.60
C TRP A 171 -19.18 -0.66 8.52
N GLU A 172 -20.14 -1.44 9.00
CA GLU A 172 -21.14 -1.04 9.99
C GLU A 172 -20.98 -1.83 11.27
N VAL A 173 -21.48 -1.28 12.38
CA VAL A 173 -21.64 -2.00 13.64
C VAL A 173 -23.13 -2.15 13.92
N SER A 174 -23.57 -3.38 14.18
CA SER A 174 -24.97 -3.66 14.48
C SER A 174 -25.54 -2.73 15.56
N LYS A 175 -26.72 -2.12 15.31
CA LYS A 175 -27.44 -1.30 16.30
C LYS A 175 -27.75 -2.02 17.61
N THR A 176 -28.16 -3.29 17.51
CA THR A 176 -28.65 -4.09 18.64
C THR A 176 -27.61 -5.09 19.14
N GLY A 177 -26.57 -5.37 18.36
CA GLY A 177 -25.41 -6.17 18.73
C GLY A 177 -24.15 -5.31 18.87
N ASN A 178 -22.98 -5.95 18.83
CA ASN A 178 -21.72 -5.25 18.60
C ASN A 178 -20.87 -5.96 17.53
N SER A 179 -21.51 -6.70 16.62
CA SER A 179 -20.81 -7.29 15.49
C SER A 179 -20.58 -6.24 14.41
N GLU A 180 -19.36 -6.19 13.88
CA GLU A 180 -19.02 -5.45 12.68
C GLU A 180 -19.25 -6.30 11.43
N SER A 181 -19.86 -5.72 10.39
CA SER A 181 -20.09 -6.33 9.08
C SER A 181 -20.05 -5.29 7.97
N ALA A 182 -19.95 -5.70 6.71
CA ALA A 182 -20.03 -4.76 5.60
C ALA A 182 -21.49 -4.39 5.27
N ALA A 183 -21.82 -3.10 5.31
CA ALA A 183 -23.07 -2.52 4.80
C ALA A 183 -23.05 -2.38 3.27
N PHE A 184 -21.85 -2.21 2.69
CA PHE A 184 -21.62 -2.04 1.27
C PHE A 184 -20.30 -2.73 0.89
N ASN A 185 -20.21 -3.24 -0.35
CA ASN A 185 -18.92 -3.56 -0.97
C ASN A 185 -19.08 -3.54 -2.49
N ALA A 186 -18.18 -2.86 -3.20
CA ALA A 186 -18.17 -2.83 -4.65
C ALA A 186 -16.77 -2.91 -5.23
N MET A 187 -16.66 -3.51 -6.42
CA MET A 187 -15.44 -3.47 -7.22
C MET A 187 -15.36 -2.14 -7.96
N LEU A 188 -14.18 -1.52 -7.96
CA LEU A 188 -13.91 -0.39 -8.83
C LEU A 188 -13.72 -0.88 -10.26
N THR A 189 -14.71 -0.64 -11.12
CA THR A 189 -14.68 -1.06 -12.52
C THR A 189 -14.27 0.06 -13.45
N ASP A 190 -13.45 -0.24 -14.44
CA ASP A 190 -13.09 0.69 -15.52
C ASP A 190 -14.31 0.97 -16.40
N SER A 191 -14.65 2.25 -16.53
CA SER A 191 -15.78 2.73 -17.33
C SER A 191 -15.65 2.39 -18.82
N ALA A 192 -14.44 2.20 -19.32
CA ALA A 192 -14.20 1.86 -20.72
C ALA A 192 -14.39 0.36 -21.03
N THR A 193 -14.09 -0.52 -20.07
CA THR A 193 -14.03 -1.97 -20.31
C THR A 193 -15.08 -2.77 -19.53
N GLY A 194 -15.62 -2.22 -18.42
CA GLY A 194 -16.50 -2.91 -17.48
C GLY A 194 -15.80 -3.98 -16.62
N GLY A 195 -14.49 -4.19 -16.81
CA GLY A 195 -13.65 -5.02 -15.93
C GLY A 195 -13.10 -4.21 -14.74
N PRO A 196 -12.25 -4.81 -13.89
CA PRO A 196 -11.57 -4.08 -12.82
C PRO A 196 -10.78 -2.90 -13.39
N LEU A 197 -10.78 -1.75 -12.72
CA LEU A 197 -9.86 -0.66 -13.04
C LEU A 197 -8.44 -1.10 -12.69
N LEU A 198 -7.62 -1.30 -13.73
CA LEU A 198 -6.22 -1.67 -13.58
C LEU A 198 -5.35 -0.42 -13.60
N MET A 199 -4.68 -0.19 -12.48
CA MET A 199 -3.63 0.81 -12.33
C MET A 199 -2.29 0.09 -12.17
N HIS A 200 -1.18 0.76 -12.40
CA HIS A 200 0.15 0.18 -12.34
C HIS A 200 1.08 0.97 -11.41
N ALA A 201 2.11 0.28 -10.95
CA ALA A 201 3.15 0.89 -10.14
C ALA A 201 3.75 2.13 -10.81
N GLY A 202 3.90 3.21 -10.06
CA GLY A 202 4.38 4.49 -10.57
C GLY A 202 3.31 5.33 -11.27
N ASP A 203 2.10 4.82 -11.47
CA ASP A 203 1.00 5.63 -12.00
C ASP A 203 0.62 6.71 -11.00
N THR A 204 0.29 7.89 -11.53
CA THR A 204 -0.37 8.93 -10.74
C THR A 204 -1.87 8.72 -10.84
N ILE A 205 -2.53 8.56 -9.70
CA ILE A 205 -3.98 8.41 -9.62
C ILE A 205 -4.58 9.56 -8.82
N THR A 206 -5.81 9.90 -9.15
CA THR A 206 -6.66 10.74 -8.30
C THR A 206 -7.83 9.94 -7.79
N ASP A 207 -8.10 10.04 -6.49
CA ASP A 207 -9.35 9.57 -5.88
C ASP A 207 -10.20 10.79 -5.50
N HIS A 208 -11.27 11.02 -6.25
CA HIS A 208 -12.23 12.10 -6.02
C HIS A 208 -13.46 11.55 -5.30
N GLN A 209 -13.58 11.93 -4.03
CA GLN A 209 -14.65 11.55 -3.13
C GLN A 209 -15.61 12.72 -2.94
N TYR A 210 -16.85 12.62 -3.42
CA TYR A 210 -17.79 13.73 -3.47
C TYR A 210 -19.26 13.35 -3.32
N VAL A 211 -20.11 14.32 -3.03
CA VAL A 211 -21.57 14.18 -3.04
C VAL A 211 -22.19 14.95 -4.20
N THR A 212 -23.32 14.47 -4.71
CA THR A 212 -24.11 15.18 -5.71
C THR A 212 -25.33 15.85 -5.07
N ARG A 213 -25.99 16.74 -5.82
CA ARG A 213 -27.29 17.31 -5.39
C ARG A 213 -28.41 16.27 -5.29
N ALA A 214 -28.25 15.10 -5.91
CA ALA A 214 -29.25 14.04 -5.82
C ALA A 214 -29.26 13.37 -4.44
N ALA A 215 -28.16 13.50 -3.67
CA ALA A 215 -27.97 12.82 -2.39
C ALA A 215 -28.20 11.30 -2.52
N ASP A 216 -27.68 10.73 -3.59
CA ASP A 216 -27.80 9.33 -4.01
C ASP A 216 -26.63 8.46 -3.54
N GLY A 217 -25.94 8.91 -2.48
CA GLY A 217 -24.75 8.27 -1.93
C GLY A 217 -23.50 9.11 -2.21
N MET A 218 -22.42 8.73 -1.55
CA MET A 218 -21.09 9.24 -1.83
C MET A 218 -20.57 8.65 -3.14
N HIS A 219 -20.06 9.50 -4.02
CA HIS A 219 -19.42 9.11 -5.27
C HIS A 219 -17.91 9.07 -5.05
N ILE A 220 -17.29 8.00 -5.51
CA ILE A 220 -15.85 7.77 -5.44
C ILE A 220 -15.39 7.54 -6.86
N THR A 221 -14.71 8.52 -7.44
CA THR A 221 -14.18 8.42 -8.80
C THR A 221 -12.66 8.34 -8.75
N VAL A 222 -12.14 7.19 -9.15
CA VAL A 222 -10.71 7.00 -9.32
C VAL A 222 -10.36 7.20 -10.79
N THR A 223 -9.39 8.06 -11.05
CA THR A 223 -8.80 8.24 -12.37
C THR A 223 -7.32 7.90 -12.31
N ASP A 224 -6.90 6.97 -13.15
CA ASP A 224 -5.48 6.81 -13.48
C ASP A 224 -5.11 7.93 -14.46
N VAL A 225 -4.41 8.95 -13.96
CA VAL A 225 -4.03 10.11 -14.76
C VAL A 225 -2.96 9.74 -15.80
N THR A 226 -2.17 8.71 -15.54
CA THR A 226 -1.14 8.23 -16.47
C THR A 226 -1.77 7.62 -17.71
N THR A 227 -2.78 6.76 -17.55
CA THR A 227 -3.40 6.02 -18.65
C THR A 227 -4.68 6.67 -19.18
N GLY A 228 -5.34 7.52 -18.39
CA GLY A 228 -6.62 8.14 -18.68
C GLY A 228 -7.84 7.25 -18.42
N HIS A 229 -7.64 6.05 -17.85
CA HIS A 229 -8.74 5.16 -17.45
C HIS A 229 -9.34 5.62 -16.11
N ALA A 230 -10.63 5.35 -15.91
CA ALA A 230 -11.33 5.76 -14.69
C ALA A 230 -12.50 4.85 -14.35
N GLY A 231 -12.86 4.81 -13.07
CA GLY A 231 -14.02 4.10 -12.54
C GLY A 231 -14.71 4.91 -11.46
N THR A 232 -16.03 4.73 -11.33
CA THR A 232 -16.82 5.39 -10.28
C THR A 232 -17.63 4.37 -9.50
N ILE A 233 -17.58 4.48 -8.17
CA ILE A 233 -18.45 3.77 -7.23
C ILE A 233 -19.43 4.78 -6.64
N VAL A 234 -20.69 4.39 -6.46
CA VAL A 234 -21.69 5.15 -5.71
C VAL A 234 -22.14 4.30 -4.53
N LEU A 235 -22.04 4.85 -3.32
CA LEU A 235 -22.41 4.17 -2.08
C LEU A 235 -23.92 4.22 -1.88
N ASP A 236 -24.63 3.36 -2.61
CA ASP A 236 -26.07 3.19 -2.46
C ASP A 236 -26.43 1.70 -2.52
N THR A 237 -27.15 1.22 -1.51
CA THR A 237 -27.68 -0.14 -1.47
C THR A 237 -29.17 -0.16 -1.22
N GLN A 238 -29.84 -1.23 -1.67
CA GLN A 238 -31.25 -1.42 -1.39
C GLN A 238 -31.57 -1.54 0.11
N THR A 239 -30.62 -2.01 0.94
CA THR A 239 -30.83 -2.31 2.35
C THR A 239 -30.44 -1.18 3.30
N HIS A 240 -29.40 -0.40 2.97
CA HIS A 240 -28.93 0.73 3.79
C HIS A 240 -29.29 2.09 3.18
N GLY A 241 -29.66 2.13 1.90
CA GLY A 241 -29.86 3.37 1.15
C GLY A 241 -28.54 4.07 0.82
N PRO A 242 -28.58 5.37 0.49
CA PRO A 242 -27.40 6.14 0.19
C PRO A 242 -26.57 6.40 1.45
N LEU A 243 -25.30 6.00 1.43
CA LEU A 243 -24.33 6.33 2.47
C LEU A 243 -23.65 7.65 2.10
N MET A 244 -23.87 8.69 2.90
CA MET A 244 -23.35 10.05 2.69
C MET A 244 -22.19 10.31 3.65
N PRO A 245 -21.27 11.25 3.40
CA PRO A 245 -20.31 11.67 4.42
C PRO A 245 -21.03 12.09 5.71
N ALA A 246 -20.62 11.54 6.85
CA ALA A 246 -21.26 11.82 8.14
C ALA A 246 -20.99 13.24 8.66
N PHE A 247 -19.94 13.87 8.13
CA PHE A 247 -19.48 15.18 8.54
C PHE A 247 -19.25 16.08 7.32
N SER A 248 -19.32 17.40 7.54
CA SER A 248 -19.07 18.39 6.49
C SER A 248 -17.63 18.88 6.44
N GLU A 249 -16.85 18.74 7.51
CA GLU A 249 -15.52 19.34 7.65
C GLU A 249 -14.47 18.28 7.98
N GLN A 250 -13.28 18.40 7.37
CA GLN A 250 -12.10 17.60 7.70
C GLN A 250 -11.42 18.08 8.98
N LYS A 251 -12.11 17.96 10.11
CA LYS A 251 -11.65 18.50 11.38
C LYS A 251 -11.48 17.38 12.40
N LEU A 252 -10.40 17.44 13.16
CA LEU A 252 -10.20 16.56 14.32
C LEU A 252 -11.41 16.56 15.26
N GLY A 253 -11.82 15.36 15.68
CA GLY A 253 -13.02 15.12 16.49
C GLY A 253 -14.30 14.88 15.70
N ASN A 254 -14.27 15.04 14.37
CA ASN A 254 -15.30 14.50 13.48
C ASN A 254 -14.98 13.01 13.18
N ALA A 255 -14.70 12.26 14.24
CA ALA A 255 -14.23 10.88 14.19
C ALA A 255 -15.38 9.88 14.10
N LEU A 256 -15.04 8.67 13.67
CA LEU A 256 -15.95 7.52 13.72
C LEU A 256 -16.32 7.20 15.17
N GLY A 257 -17.61 7.17 15.50
CA GLY A 257 -18.06 7.04 16.88
C GLY A 257 -17.73 5.71 17.55
N TRP A 258 -17.53 4.65 16.76
CA TRP A 258 -17.13 3.34 17.25
C TRP A 258 -15.65 3.00 17.01
N GLY A 259 -14.91 3.88 16.32
CA GLY A 259 -13.46 3.75 16.08
C GLY A 259 -12.61 4.09 17.31
N LEU A 260 -11.31 3.80 17.23
CA LEU A 260 -10.36 3.93 18.35
C LEU A 260 -9.51 5.20 18.35
N VAL A 261 -9.71 6.06 17.36
CA VAL A 261 -8.94 7.29 17.15
C VAL A 261 -9.84 8.53 17.22
N ASP A 262 -9.24 9.67 17.58
CA ASP A 262 -9.86 11.00 17.57
C ASP A 262 -9.26 11.82 16.41
N ASP A 263 -9.76 11.55 15.21
CA ASP A 263 -9.20 11.92 13.91
C ASP A 263 -10.12 12.87 13.12
N ALA A 264 -9.74 13.11 11.85
CA ALA A 264 -10.60 13.76 10.86
C ALA A 264 -11.33 12.69 10.01
N PRO A 265 -12.50 13.00 9.44
CA PRO A 265 -13.43 12.01 8.92
C PRO A 265 -13.00 11.30 7.63
N ASN A 266 -11.94 11.73 6.93
CA ASN A 266 -11.38 11.00 5.80
C ASN A 266 -9.86 10.96 5.91
N SER A 267 -9.30 9.79 5.63
CA SER A 267 -7.87 9.52 5.80
C SER A 267 -7.34 8.64 4.68
N LEU A 268 -6.02 8.67 4.52
CA LEU A 268 -5.27 7.65 3.79
C LEU A 268 -4.54 6.79 4.81
N VAL A 269 -4.67 5.48 4.67
CA VAL A 269 -4.23 4.53 5.68
C VAL A 269 -3.53 3.34 5.05
N TRP A 270 -2.51 2.83 5.74
CA TRP A 270 -1.93 1.53 5.44
C TRP A 270 -2.50 0.46 6.36
N GLU A 271 -2.92 -0.65 5.79
CA GLU A 271 -3.33 -1.83 6.54
C GLU A 271 -2.09 -2.68 6.85
N ILE A 272 -1.57 -2.53 8.08
CA ILE A 272 -0.38 -3.25 8.55
C ILE A 272 -0.78 -4.43 9.45
N GLY A 273 0.19 -5.20 9.96
CA GLY A 273 -0.10 -6.33 10.84
C GLY A 273 -0.72 -7.54 10.13
N HIS A 274 -0.52 -7.63 8.81
CA HIS A 274 -1.01 -8.72 7.98
C HIS A 274 0.07 -9.24 7.03
N THR A 275 -0.05 -10.52 6.69
CA THR A 275 0.81 -11.15 5.71
C THR A 275 0.29 -10.88 4.31
N SER A 276 1.18 -10.93 3.31
CA SER A 276 0.78 -10.87 1.90
C SER A 276 -0.35 -11.86 1.58
N PRO A 277 -1.35 -11.50 0.74
CA PRO A 277 -2.35 -12.45 0.26
C PRO A 277 -1.74 -13.60 -0.57
N PHE A 278 -0.47 -13.46 -0.99
CA PHE A 278 0.25 -14.41 -1.84
C PHE A 278 1.27 -15.26 -1.10
N VAL A 279 1.22 -15.31 0.25
CA VAL A 279 1.97 -16.28 1.06
C VAL A 279 1.02 -17.30 1.69
N THR A 280 1.55 -18.22 2.51
CA THR A 280 0.72 -19.23 3.19
C THR A 280 1.01 -19.24 4.69
N PRO A 281 -0.01 -19.00 5.53
CA PRO A 281 -1.35 -18.48 5.16
C PRO A 281 -1.27 -17.01 4.67
N GLY A 282 -2.08 -16.67 3.67
CA GLY A 282 -2.16 -15.31 3.13
C GLY A 282 -3.09 -14.44 3.98
N SER A 283 -2.92 -13.11 3.92
CA SER A 283 -3.72 -12.12 4.67
C SER A 283 -3.93 -12.49 6.14
N GLN A 284 -2.97 -13.18 6.76
CA GLN A 284 -3.08 -13.61 8.14
C GLN A 284 -2.62 -12.48 9.05
N PHE A 285 -3.41 -12.19 10.08
CA PHE A 285 -2.99 -11.33 11.17
C PHE A 285 -1.64 -11.78 11.75
N CYS A 286 -0.73 -10.84 11.96
CA CYS A 286 0.58 -11.04 12.51
C CYS A 286 0.98 -9.91 13.46
N LEU A 287 1.88 -10.21 14.39
CA LEU A 287 2.30 -9.30 15.46
C LEU A 287 3.74 -8.81 15.26
N PRO A 288 4.13 -7.67 15.86
CA PRO A 288 5.53 -7.26 15.94
C PRO A 288 6.41 -8.37 16.52
N GLY A 289 7.63 -8.49 16.00
CA GLY A 289 8.60 -9.51 16.38
C GLY A 289 8.39 -10.87 15.74
N SER A 290 7.29 -11.09 15.00
CA SER A 290 7.07 -12.33 14.25
C SER A 290 8.03 -12.41 13.05
N ALA A 291 9.19 -13.04 13.26
CA ALA A 291 10.18 -13.31 12.21
C ALA A 291 9.98 -14.69 11.54
N ALA A 292 9.10 -15.54 12.08
CA ALA A 292 8.87 -16.91 11.62
C ALA A 292 7.54 -17.05 10.87
N LYS A 293 7.47 -18.07 10.01
CA LYS A 293 6.43 -18.24 8.98
C LYS A 293 4.98 -18.08 9.49
N PRO A 294 4.23 -17.06 9.02
CA PRO A 294 4.66 -15.98 8.12
C PRO A 294 5.25 -14.76 8.89
N PRO A 295 6.40 -14.22 8.43
CA PRO A 295 7.00 -13.03 9.05
C PRO A 295 6.11 -11.79 8.86
N CYS A 296 6.09 -10.91 9.87
CA CYS A 296 5.30 -9.68 9.86
C CYS A 296 6.16 -8.50 9.37
N TYR A 297 6.39 -8.45 8.07
CA TYR A 297 7.23 -7.43 7.43
C TYR A 297 6.72 -6.00 7.63
N SER A 298 5.43 -5.84 7.92
CA SER A 298 4.85 -4.54 8.25
C SER A 298 5.54 -3.88 9.45
N TYR A 299 6.06 -4.65 10.40
CA TYR A 299 6.81 -4.15 11.56
C TYR A 299 8.34 -4.17 11.35
N ASP A 300 8.79 -4.14 10.09
CA ASP A 300 10.21 -4.10 9.71
C ASP A 300 10.47 -2.94 8.74
N VAL A 301 10.79 -1.77 9.27
CA VAL A 301 11.12 -0.54 8.49
C VAL A 301 12.15 -0.82 7.38
N PRO A 302 13.22 -1.60 7.58
CA PRO A 302 14.13 -1.97 6.47
C PRO A 302 13.43 -2.64 5.28
N THR A 303 12.37 -3.42 5.51
CA THR A 303 11.60 -4.06 4.45
C THR A 303 10.79 -3.04 3.63
N TRP A 304 10.21 -2.01 4.27
CA TRP A 304 9.54 -0.89 3.60
C TRP A 304 10.49 -0.14 2.65
N LEU A 305 11.71 0.12 3.12
CA LEU A 305 12.74 0.82 2.34
C LEU A 305 13.25 0.01 1.13
N GLY A 306 12.79 -1.23 0.95
CA GLY A 306 13.12 -2.08 -0.18
C GLY A 306 12.28 -1.84 -1.44
N PHE A 307 11.32 -0.93 -1.43
CA PHE A 307 10.50 -0.57 -2.60
C PHE A 307 10.39 0.95 -2.78
N GLN A 308 9.81 1.44 -3.88
CA GLN A 308 9.51 2.87 -4.04
C GLN A 308 8.19 3.19 -3.32
N PRO A 309 8.15 4.20 -2.44
CA PRO A 309 7.00 4.44 -1.59
C PRO A 309 5.79 4.95 -2.37
N LEU A 310 4.61 4.76 -1.77
CA LEU A 310 3.42 5.53 -2.12
C LEU A 310 3.75 7.01 -1.89
N GLN A 311 3.55 7.84 -2.91
CA GLN A 311 3.78 9.28 -2.80
C GLN A 311 2.44 9.99 -2.69
N ILE A 312 2.16 10.58 -1.54
CA ILE A 312 0.95 11.34 -1.29
C ILE A 312 1.25 12.79 -1.66
N LYS A 313 0.83 13.20 -2.87
CA LYS A 313 1.12 14.53 -3.41
C LYS A 313 0.29 15.62 -2.75
N GLY A 314 -0.89 15.27 -2.26
CA GLY A 314 -1.73 16.14 -1.45
C GLY A 314 -3.22 15.92 -1.70
N VAL A 315 -4.01 16.78 -1.07
CA VAL A 315 -5.47 16.80 -1.17
C VAL A 315 -5.93 18.18 -1.59
N THR A 316 -6.88 18.21 -2.53
CA THR A 316 -7.61 19.43 -2.95
C THR A 316 -9.07 19.31 -2.52
N PHE A 317 -9.61 20.35 -1.89
CA PHE A 317 -11.01 20.42 -1.49
C PHE A 317 -11.87 21.09 -2.56
N ALA A 318 -13.20 20.97 -2.42
CA ALA A 318 -14.22 21.52 -3.33
C ALA A 318 -13.98 22.97 -3.80
N ASP A 319 -13.48 23.84 -2.91
CA ASP A 319 -13.24 25.25 -3.20
C ASP A 319 -11.89 25.52 -3.91
N GLY A 320 -11.19 24.46 -4.32
CA GLY A 320 -9.88 24.50 -4.96
C GLY A 320 -8.73 24.74 -3.98
N SER A 321 -8.99 24.86 -2.68
CA SER A 321 -7.91 24.95 -1.69
C SER A 321 -7.28 23.59 -1.44
N VAL A 322 -6.00 23.62 -1.07
CA VAL A 322 -5.22 22.42 -0.79
C VAL A 322 -4.97 22.25 0.70
N ALA A 323 -4.82 21.00 1.16
CA ALA A 323 -4.43 20.71 2.52
C ALA A 323 -3.09 21.38 2.86
N ARG A 324 -3.06 22.08 4.01
CA ARG A 324 -1.87 22.78 4.55
C ARG A 324 -1.47 22.30 5.94
N SER A 325 -2.26 21.41 6.51
CA SER A 325 -2.05 20.80 7.82
C SER A 325 -2.52 19.37 7.69
N TRP A 326 -1.78 18.47 8.30
CA TRP A 326 -2.08 17.05 8.29
C TRP A 326 -2.10 16.56 9.73
N SER A 327 -2.80 15.47 9.97
CA SER A 327 -2.75 14.76 11.25
C SER A 327 -2.41 13.30 11.03
N VAL A 328 -1.81 12.71 12.04
CA VAL A 328 -1.44 11.30 12.06
C VAL A 328 -1.88 10.64 13.35
N VAL A 329 -2.37 9.41 13.25
CA VAL A 329 -2.80 8.59 14.38
C VAL A 329 -2.61 7.11 14.04
N SER A 330 -2.54 6.27 15.06
CA SER A 330 -2.63 4.81 14.92
C SER A 330 -3.56 4.35 16.03
N ASP A 331 -4.47 3.46 15.66
CA ASP A 331 -5.44 2.76 16.50
C ASP A 331 -4.81 1.75 17.48
N TYR A 332 -3.52 1.41 17.32
CA TYR A 332 -2.69 0.68 18.28
C TYR A 332 -1.62 1.55 18.97
N GLY A 333 -1.57 2.84 18.64
CA GLY A 333 -0.68 3.81 19.29
C GLY A 333 0.78 3.74 18.84
N GLY A 334 1.04 3.21 17.64
CA GLY A 334 2.36 3.26 17.02
C GLY A 334 3.40 2.43 17.76
N ARG A 335 4.47 3.09 18.23
CA ARG A 335 5.57 2.44 18.97
C ARG A 335 5.10 1.63 20.18
N ALA A 336 3.99 2.02 20.83
CA ALA A 336 3.50 1.31 22.01
C ALA A 336 3.24 -0.17 21.72
N GLU A 337 2.68 -0.49 20.55
CA GLU A 337 2.39 -1.86 20.11
C GLU A 337 3.67 -2.69 19.97
N VAL A 338 4.69 -2.12 19.34
CA VAL A 338 6.00 -2.77 19.18
C VAL A 338 6.67 -2.96 20.54
N ASP A 339 6.66 -1.95 21.41
CA ASP A 339 7.28 -2.04 22.73
C ASP A 339 6.55 -3.07 23.62
N GLN A 340 5.24 -3.25 23.45
CA GLN A 340 4.45 -4.28 24.13
C GLN A 340 4.78 -5.69 23.64
N SER A 341 4.90 -5.89 22.33
CA SER A 341 5.10 -7.19 21.71
C SER A 341 6.57 -7.64 21.73
N CYS A 342 7.50 -6.74 21.42
CA CYS A 342 8.93 -7.01 21.37
C CYS A 342 9.69 -6.68 22.66
N GLY A 343 9.14 -5.84 23.52
CA GLY A 343 9.85 -5.20 24.63
C GLY A 343 10.63 -3.97 24.16
N ALA A 344 10.53 -2.86 24.90
CA ALA A 344 11.11 -1.57 24.52
C ALA A 344 12.63 -1.59 24.25
N ALA A 345 13.37 -2.52 24.87
CA ALA A 345 14.81 -2.69 24.64
C ALA A 345 15.15 -3.30 23.26
N ASN A 346 14.17 -3.92 22.59
CA ASN A 346 14.32 -4.56 21.29
C ASN A 346 13.76 -3.71 20.14
N TYR A 347 13.26 -2.51 20.42
CA TYR A 347 12.81 -1.60 19.37
C TYR A 347 13.94 -1.31 18.37
N GLY A 348 13.64 -1.40 17.08
CA GLY A 348 14.59 -1.24 15.97
C GLY A 348 15.36 -2.51 15.59
N THR A 349 15.17 -3.62 16.30
CA THR A 349 15.65 -4.94 15.82
C THR A 349 14.72 -5.46 14.71
N PRO A 350 15.14 -6.45 13.90
CA PRO A 350 14.33 -6.95 12.79
C PRO A 350 12.92 -7.33 13.23
N PHE A 351 11.91 -6.89 12.47
CA PHE A 351 10.47 -7.07 12.79
C PHE A 351 9.97 -6.39 14.07
N CYS A 352 10.79 -5.60 14.75
CA CYS A 352 10.44 -4.87 15.97
C CYS A 352 10.60 -3.36 15.76
N SER A 353 9.99 -2.84 14.69
CA SER A 353 9.94 -1.41 14.39
C SER A 353 8.54 -1.04 13.91
N TYR A 354 8.13 0.20 14.12
CA TYR A 354 6.83 0.67 13.66
C TYR A 354 7.04 1.62 12.47
N PRO A 355 6.37 1.45 11.32
CA PRO A 355 6.53 2.35 10.17
C PRO A 355 5.86 3.72 10.39
N TRP A 356 6.31 4.75 9.69
CA TRP A 356 5.84 6.12 9.94
C TRP A 356 5.69 6.96 8.67
N TYR A 357 4.96 8.06 8.78
CA TYR A 357 4.86 9.06 7.72
C TYR A 357 6.08 10.00 7.77
N SER A 358 6.63 10.30 6.59
CA SER A 358 7.73 11.24 6.40
C SER A 358 7.44 12.17 5.22
N PHE A 359 7.91 13.41 5.29
CA PHE A 359 7.90 14.32 4.13
C PHE A 359 9.18 14.17 3.32
N ASN A 360 9.04 13.72 2.07
CA ASN A 360 10.13 13.61 1.11
C ASN A 360 10.21 14.87 0.25
N SER A 361 11.33 15.58 0.35
CA SER A 361 11.53 16.84 -0.37
C SER A 361 11.95 16.67 -1.82
N ALA A 362 12.52 15.53 -2.20
CA ALA A 362 12.86 15.21 -3.59
C ALA A 362 11.59 14.93 -4.40
N ASP A 363 10.63 14.23 -3.80
CA ASP A 363 9.34 13.91 -4.41
C ASP A 363 8.27 14.99 -4.16
N ASN A 364 8.50 15.90 -3.21
CA ASN A 364 7.52 16.85 -2.70
C ASN A 364 6.20 16.16 -2.33
N ALA A 365 6.30 15.14 -1.46
CA ALA A 365 5.20 14.27 -1.10
C ALA A 365 5.35 13.73 0.33
N PHE A 366 4.24 13.37 0.97
CA PHE A 366 4.30 12.46 2.11
C PHE A 366 4.53 11.03 1.60
N THR A 367 5.29 10.26 2.37
CA THR A 367 5.59 8.84 2.14
C THR A 367 5.37 8.09 3.44
N TYR A 368 5.13 6.77 3.36
CA TYR A 368 4.96 5.92 4.53
C TYR A 368 5.94 4.74 4.52
N GLY A 369 6.40 4.35 5.70
CA GLY A 369 7.24 3.16 5.91
C GLY A 369 8.61 3.44 6.52
N GLY A 370 9.11 4.67 6.43
CA GLY A 370 10.43 5.06 6.95
C GLY A 370 11.07 6.20 6.18
N ASP A 371 12.38 6.38 6.37
CA ASP A 371 13.14 7.44 5.72
C ASP A 371 13.73 7.00 4.38
N TYR A 372 12.95 7.20 3.32
CA TYR A 372 13.42 7.00 1.94
C TYR A 372 14.46 8.06 1.53
N PRO A 373 15.30 7.79 0.50
CA PRO A 373 16.20 8.80 -0.04
C PRO A 373 15.45 10.09 -0.41
N GLY A 374 15.87 11.23 0.17
CA GLY A 374 15.20 12.53 -0.01
C GLY A 374 14.27 12.96 1.11
N THR A 375 14.04 12.10 2.12
CA THR A 375 13.34 12.47 3.36
C THR A 375 13.99 13.70 4.00
N LYS A 376 13.13 14.69 4.27
CA LYS A 376 13.52 15.95 4.89
C LYS A 376 13.02 16.05 6.32
N ASP A 377 11.82 15.52 6.58
CA ASP A 377 11.20 15.51 7.90
C ASP A 377 10.58 14.12 8.15
N ASP A 378 10.92 13.50 9.27
CA ASP A 378 10.40 12.21 9.71
C ASP A 378 9.37 12.36 10.83
N PHE A 379 9.11 13.61 11.27
CA PHE A 379 8.18 13.99 12.33
C PHE A 379 8.41 13.25 13.66
N GLY A 380 9.65 12.83 13.95
CA GLY A 380 9.94 12.01 15.13
C GLY A 380 9.63 10.53 14.95
N GLN A 381 9.51 10.08 13.69
CA GLN A 381 9.35 8.67 13.31
C GLN A 381 8.08 8.08 13.93
N ALA A 382 8.14 6.86 14.45
CA ALA A 382 7.02 6.22 15.13
C ALA A 382 6.50 6.97 16.37
N LEU A 383 7.23 7.97 16.90
CA LEU A 383 6.78 8.78 18.03
C LEU A 383 5.78 9.87 17.62
N GLN A 384 5.50 10.03 16.32
CA GLN A 384 4.43 10.91 15.86
C GLN A 384 3.04 10.39 16.26
N PHE A 385 2.90 9.09 16.48
CA PHE A 385 1.67 8.47 16.95
C PHE A 385 1.60 8.53 18.49
N GLN A 386 0.43 8.89 19.02
CA GLN A 386 0.22 8.89 20.47
C GLN A 386 0.23 7.46 21.01
N GLN A 387 1.04 7.22 22.03
CA GLN A 387 1.24 5.88 22.60
C GLN A 387 0.19 5.51 23.66
N THR A 388 -0.68 6.44 24.04
CA THR A 388 -1.72 6.22 25.03
C THR A 388 -3.02 6.89 24.62
N LYS A 389 -4.13 6.23 24.99
CA LYS A 389 -5.47 6.79 24.84
C LYS A 389 -5.64 7.95 25.82
N SER A 390 -5.85 9.15 25.28
CA SER A 390 -5.95 10.38 26.05
C SER A 390 -6.95 11.38 25.47
N CYS A 391 -7.63 11.00 24.38
CA CYS A 391 -8.70 11.76 23.78
C CYS A 391 -10.08 11.21 24.14
N PRO A 392 -11.11 12.07 24.10
CA PRO A 392 -12.47 11.64 24.36
C PRO A 392 -13.00 10.78 23.20
N GLY A 393 -13.88 9.86 23.53
CA GLY A 393 -14.73 9.16 22.57
C GLY A 393 -16.16 9.04 23.11
N PRO A 394 -17.09 8.44 22.35
CA PRO A 394 -18.50 8.38 22.76
C PRO A 394 -18.77 7.62 24.06
N ARG A 395 -17.79 6.87 24.58
CA ARG A 395 -17.88 6.13 25.85
C ARG A 395 -17.22 6.81 27.05
N GLY A 396 -16.51 7.92 26.85
CA GLY A 396 -15.90 8.66 27.95
C GLY A 396 -14.65 9.43 27.58
N LEU A 397 -13.97 9.92 28.61
CA LEU A 397 -12.67 10.56 28.48
C LEU A 397 -11.59 9.49 28.34
N ASN A 398 -10.52 9.78 27.58
CA ASN A 398 -9.34 8.92 27.43
C ASN A 398 -9.66 7.52 26.86
N THR A 399 -10.62 7.44 25.93
CA THR A 399 -11.02 6.18 25.29
C THR A 399 -10.43 6.00 23.89
N THR A 400 -9.87 7.05 23.31
CA THR A 400 -9.29 7.05 21.95
C THR A 400 -7.86 7.60 21.94
N TYR A 401 -7.09 7.22 20.92
CA TYR A 401 -5.80 7.83 20.61
C TYR A 401 -6.02 9.20 19.97
N CYS A 402 -5.31 10.23 20.43
CA CYS A 402 -5.38 11.55 19.82
C CYS A 402 -4.54 11.58 18.54
N SER A 403 -5.02 12.26 17.50
CA SER A 403 -4.15 12.57 16.37
C SER A 403 -3.12 13.65 16.69
N THR A 404 -1.92 13.50 16.15
CA THR A 404 -0.84 14.49 16.19
C THR A 404 -0.85 15.29 14.90
N VAL A 405 -0.84 16.62 14.97
CA VAL A 405 -0.75 17.48 13.78
C VAL A 405 0.69 17.60 13.30
N ILE A 406 0.94 17.26 12.03
CA ILE A 406 2.23 17.40 11.33
C ILE A 406 2.11 18.43 10.18
N ARG A 407 3.19 19.14 9.85
CA ARG A 407 3.18 20.29 8.94
C ARG A 407 4.36 20.35 7.99
#